data_AF-A0A953MVA3-F1
#
_entry.id   AF-A0A953MVA3-F1
#
_cell.length_a   1.000
_cell.length_b   1.000
_cell.length_c   1.000
_cell.angle_alpha   90.00
_cell.angle_beta   90.00
_cell.angle_gamma   90.00
#
_symmetry.space_group_name_H-M   'P 1'
#
loop_
_entity.id
_entity.type
_entity.pdbx_description
1 polymer ?
#
loop_
_entity_poly.entity_id
_entity_poly.type
_entity_poly.pdbx_seq_one_letter_code
_entity_poly.pdbx_strand_id
1 'polypeptide(L)'
;MDSRLDPALKIAEFLLRIKAVRLDPKKPFTWASGWTSPIYCDNRKTLSHPVMRTYIRQQFVEAINNEFGKPDMIAGVATGGIAHGALVAQEMGLPFIYVRSSAKEHGMKNMVEGDLSQGGSVVVVEDLVSTGKSSLQAVAHLREAGCEVKGMVSIFTYGLKESSEAFAKAKLRLYALTDYNILLTQAIADRYISEKDLASLRSWREDPAKWPGTAAAAANGTKAPKATPEKPNK
;
A
#
# COMPACT_ATOMS: atom_id res chain seq x y z
N MET A 1 8.96 -24.01 10.62
CA MET A 1 9.53 -22.67 10.86
C MET A 1 8.68 -21.98 11.91
N ASP A 2 9.30 -21.33 12.88
CA ASP A 2 8.61 -20.57 13.91
C ASP A 2 7.85 -19.41 13.26
N SER A 3 6.52 -19.39 13.35
CA SER A 3 5.70 -18.32 12.77
C SER A 3 6.03 -16.93 13.34
N ARG A 4 6.72 -16.86 14.49
CA ARG A 4 7.22 -15.62 15.08
C ARG A 4 8.38 -14.97 14.31
N LEU A 5 8.99 -15.70 13.35
CA LEU A 5 10.10 -15.23 12.53
C LEU A 5 9.71 -14.84 11.11
N ASP A 6 8.44 -15.00 10.71
CA ASP A 6 7.98 -14.59 9.39
C ASP A 6 7.85 -13.06 9.32
N PRO A 7 8.64 -12.36 8.48
CA PRO A 7 8.58 -10.91 8.40
C PRO A 7 7.22 -10.37 7.98
N ALA A 8 6.47 -11.10 7.15
CA ALA A 8 5.17 -10.67 6.68
C ALA A 8 4.11 -10.71 7.78
N LEU A 9 4.14 -11.74 8.64
CA LEU A 9 3.30 -11.79 9.86
C LEU A 9 3.69 -10.68 10.84
N LYS A 10 4.99 -10.40 11.00
CA LYS A 10 5.45 -9.31 11.88
C LYS A 10 4.97 -7.94 11.43
N ILE A 11 4.98 -7.68 10.12
CA ILE A 11 4.44 -6.43 9.57
C ILE A 11 2.93 -6.37 9.78
N ALA A 12 2.19 -7.46 9.53
CA ALA A 12 0.76 -7.52 9.81
C ALA A 12 0.44 -7.22 11.28
N GLU A 13 1.19 -7.80 12.23
CA GLU A 13 1.08 -7.55 13.67
C GLU A 13 1.27 -6.05 13.97
N PHE A 14 2.31 -5.43 13.40
CA PHE A 14 2.55 -3.99 13.56
C PHE A 14 1.37 -3.16 13.06
N LEU A 15 0.86 -3.45 11.86
CA LEU A 15 -0.23 -2.71 11.24
C LEU A 15 -1.52 -2.79 12.08
N LEU A 16 -1.85 -3.96 12.61
CA LEU A 16 -3.00 -4.18 13.51
C LEU A 16 -2.80 -3.44 14.84
N ARG A 17 -1.63 -3.59 15.45
CA ARG A 17 -1.30 -3.02 16.77
C ARG A 17 -1.43 -1.50 16.81
N ILE A 18 -0.94 -0.79 15.79
CA ILE A 18 -1.06 0.68 15.72
C ILE A 18 -2.38 1.15 15.09
N LYS A 19 -3.27 0.22 14.75
CA LYS A 19 -4.52 0.50 14.02
C LYS A 19 -4.23 1.27 12.72
N ALA A 20 -3.12 0.95 12.04
CA ALA A 20 -2.88 1.36 10.66
C ALA A 20 -3.80 0.55 9.75
N VAL A 21 -4.01 -0.72 10.08
CA VAL A 21 -5.10 -1.52 9.52
C VAL A 21 -6.16 -1.77 10.60
N ARG A 22 -7.42 -1.61 10.24
CA ARG A 22 -8.58 -1.93 11.08
C ARG A 22 -9.52 -2.86 10.34
N LEU A 23 -9.96 -3.92 11.02
CA LEU A 23 -11.00 -4.82 10.54
C LEU A 23 -12.26 -4.62 11.39
N ASP A 24 -13.38 -4.32 10.75
CA ASP A 24 -14.69 -4.23 11.39
C ASP A 24 -15.79 -4.69 10.41
N PRO A 25 -16.00 -6.01 10.26
CA PRO A 25 -17.03 -6.53 9.37
C PRO A 25 -18.45 -6.24 9.84
N LYS A 26 -18.64 -5.81 11.11
CA LYS A 26 -19.95 -5.49 11.69
C LYS A 26 -20.31 -4.02 11.52
N LYS A 27 -19.32 -3.12 11.51
CA LYS A 27 -19.47 -1.70 11.25
C LYS A 27 -18.52 -1.28 10.12
N PRO A 28 -18.88 -1.58 8.87
CA PRO A 28 -17.97 -1.38 7.76
C PRO A 28 -17.74 0.11 7.46
N PHE A 29 -16.59 0.40 6.88
CA PHE A 29 -16.15 1.73 6.48
C PHE A 29 -16.67 2.08 5.08
N THR A 30 -16.90 3.37 4.83
CA THR A 30 -17.19 3.87 3.48
C THR A 30 -15.90 4.40 2.86
N TRP A 31 -15.48 3.83 1.74
CA TRP A 31 -14.33 4.30 0.96
C TRP A 31 -14.72 5.49 0.07
N ALA A 32 -13.72 6.23 -0.42
CA ALA A 32 -13.94 7.37 -1.31
C ALA A 32 -14.64 7.00 -2.63
N SER A 33 -14.55 5.73 -3.06
CA SER A 33 -15.30 5.18 -4.19
C SER A 33 -16.79 4.98 -3.92
N GLY A 34 -17.25 5.17 -2.67
CA GLY A 34 -18.58 4.81 -2.20
C GLY A 34 -18.71 3.34 -1.79
N TRP A 35 -17.67 2.53 -1.98
CA TRP A 35 -17.69 1.12 -1.57
C TRP A 35 -17.73 1.00 -0.06
N THR A 36 -18.47 0.00 0.41
CA THR A 36 -18.46 -0.38 1.82
C THR A 36 -17.44 -1.48 2.02
N SER A 37 -16.59 -1.32 3.03
CA SER A 37 -15.43 -2.19 3.27
C SER A 37 -15.34 -2.59 4.73
N PRO A 38 -15.13 -3.87 5.05
CA PRO A 38 -14.85 -4.31 6.41
C PRO A 38 -13.42 -3.95 6.85
N ILE A 39 -12.60 -3.39 5.96
CA ILE A 39 -11.21 -3.01 6.22
C ILE A 39 -10.95 -1.53 5.91
N TYR A 40 -10.18 -0.90 6.79
CA TYR A 40 -9.58 0.41 6.58
C TYR A 40 -8.07 0.31 6.74
N CYS A 41 -7.32 0.97 5.85
CA CYS A 41 -5.85 0.97 5.86
C CYS A 41 -5.32 2.41 5.74
N ASP A 42 -4.42 2.78 6.64
CA ASP A 42 -3.68 4.04 6.64
C ASP A 42 -2.21 3.79 7.07
N ASN A 43 -1.40 3.33 6.12
CA ASN A 43 0.00 2.97 6.36
C ASN A 43 0.89 4.19 6.64
N ARG A 44 0.43 5.42 6.37
CA ARG A 44 1.13 6.66 6.74
C ARG A 44 1.38 6.75 8.26
N LYS A 45 0.52 6.12 9.07
CA LYS A 45 0.71 6.04 10.52
C LYS A 45 2.01 5.35 10.91
N THR A 46 2.49 4.40 10.10
CA THR A 46 3.74 3.66 10.40
C THR A 46 4.95 4.59 10.52
N LEU A 47 4.96 5.72 9.78
CA LEU A 47 6.01 6.74 9.85
C LEU A 47 6.11 7.42 11.21
N SER A 48 5.01 7.43 11.99
CA SER A 48 4.96 7.96 13.36
C SER A 48 5.53 6.98 14.40
N HIS A 49 5.92 5.77 14.00
CA HIS A 49 6.47 4.74 14.89
C HIS A 49 7.88 4.35 14.44
N PRO A 50 8.95 4.91 15.05
CA PRO A 50 10.33 4.74 14.59
C PRO A 50 10.80 3.30 14.41
N VAL A 51 10.47 2.41 15.37
CA VAL A 51 10.81 0.98 15.30
C VAL A 51 10.15 0.32 14.08
N MET A 52 8.88 0.64 13.82
CA MET A 52 8.13 0.03 12.72
C MET A 52 8.59 0.54 11.36
N ARG A 53 8.77 1.86 11.19
CA ARG A 53 9.25 2.40 9.92
C ARG A 53 10.67 1.93 9.61
N THR A 54 11.51 1.73 10.62
CA THR A 54 12.87 1.19 10.46
C THR A 54 12.80 -0.25 9.98
N TYR A 55 11.95 -1.08 10.61
CA TYR A 55 11.75 -2.46 10.19
C TYR A 55 11.19 -2.57 8.77
N ILE A 56 10.17 -1.78 8.43
CA ILE A 56 9.60 -1.73 7.06
C ILE A 56 10.66 -1.33 6.03
N ARG A 57 11.49 -0.32 6.32
CA ARG A 57 12.60 0.09 5.45
C ARG A 57 13.57 -1.05 5.21
N GLN A 58 14.00 -1.74 6.28
CA GLN A 58 14.93 -2.87 6.18
C GLN A 58 14.35 -4.00 5.31
N GLN A 59 13.07 -4.34 5.53
CA GLN A 59 12.39 -5.36 4.75
C GLN A 59 12.18 -4.97 3.29
N PHE A 60 11.96 -3.69 2.99
CA PHE A 60 11.99 -3.22 1.61
C PHE A 60 13.36 -3.38 0.96
N VAL A 61 14.45 -2.98 1.62
CA VAL A 61 15.80 -3.12 1.05
C VAL A 61 16.13 -4.59 0.77
N GLU A 62 15.78 -5.49 1.68
CA GLU A 62 15.96 -6.93 1.49
C GLU A 62 15.13 -7.46 0.31
N ALA A 63 13.83 -7.12 0.25
CA ALA A 63 12.96 -7.51 -0.86
C ALA A 63 13.47 -6.98 -2.21
N ILE A 64 13.95 -5.73 -2.27
CA ILE A 64 14.47 -5.13 -3.49
C ILE A 64 15.70 -5.88 -3.99
N ASN A 65 16.66 -6.15 -3.11
CA ASN A 65 17.88 -6.86 -3.47
C ASN A 65 17.58 -8.29 -3.95
N ASN A 66 16.65 -8.98 -3.29
CA ASN A 66 16.33 -10.37 -3.60
C ASN A 66 15.48 -10.54 -4.87
N GLU A 67 14.47 -9.68 -5.08
CA GLU A 67 13.52 -9.83 -6.19
C GLU A 67 13.97 -9.14 -7.47
N PHE A 68 14.68 -8.01 -7.33
CA PHE A 68 15.00 -7.14 -8.46
C PHE A 68 16.49 -6.89 -8.64
N GLY A 69 17.31 -7.15 -7.62
CA GLY A 69 18.69 -6.67 -7.53
C GLY A 69 18.76 -5.15 -7.41
N LYS A 70 19.93 -4.62 -7.03
CA LYS A 70 20.13 -3.18 -6.82
C LYS A 70 19.72 -2.36 -8.06
N PRO A 71 18.82 -1.36 -7.93
CA PRO A 71 18.51 -0.42 -9.01
C PRO A 71 19.46 0.79 -8.97
N ASP A 72 19.39 1.62 -10.00
CA ASP A 72 20.10 2.90 -10.03
C ASP A 72 19.38 3.97 -9.20
N MET A 73 18.06 3.88 -9.06
CA MET A 73 17.23 4.85 -8.33
C MET A 73 16.05 4.18 -7.62
N ILE A 74 15.49 4.89 -6.64
CA ILE A 74 14.21 4.56 -6.00
C ILE A 74 13.17 5.62 -6.37
N ALA A 75 11.97 5.17 -6.77
CA ALA A 75 10.83 6.06 -7.03
C ALA A 75 9.71 5.87 -6.01
N GLY A 76 9.29 6.94 -5.34
CA GLY A 76 8.08 6.91 -4.49
C GLY A 76 6.82 7.28 -5.27
N VAL A 77 5.70 6.61 -5.01
CA VAL A 77 4.39 7.03 -5.53
C VAL A 77 3.78 8.10 -4.62
N ALA A 78 3.34 9.22 -5.20
CA ALA A 78 2.75 10.30 -4.41
C ALA A 78 1.35 9.94 -3.88
N THR A 79 1.02 10.21 -2.61
CA THR A 79 1.91 10.76 -1.56
C THR A 79 2.44 9.68 -0.60
N GLY A 80 1.71 8.58 -0.43
CA GLY A 80 1.98 7.56 0.59
C GLY A 80 3.34 6.89 0.45
N GLY A 81 3.76 6.58 -0.78
CA GLY A 81 5.05 5.95 -1.08
C GLY A 81 6.27 6.86 -0.93
N ILE A 82 6.11 8.20 -0.87
CA ILE A 82 7.25 9.14 -0.90
C ILE A 82 8.18 8.95 0.31
N ALA A 83 7.62 8.98 1.53
CA ALA A 83 8.43 8.91 2.74
C ALA A 83 9.14 7.56 2.88
N HIS A 84 8.46 6.47 2.51
CA HIS A 84 9.06 5.13 2.52
C HIS A 84 10.14 5.00 1.45
N GLY A 85 9.89 5.49 0.22
CA GLY A 85 10.86 5.48 -0.85
C GLY A 85 12.12 6.28 -0.51
N ALA A 86 11.99 7.45 0.10
CA ALA A 86 13.14 8.26 0.54
C ALA A 86 13.99 7.53 1.60
N LEU A 87 13.35 6.85 2.56
CA LEU A 87 14.06 6.07 3.57
C LEU A 87 14.79 4.87 2.95
N VAL A 88 14.18 4.19 1.98
CA VAL A 88 14.80 3.08 1.25
C VAL A 88 16.00 3.58 0.44
N ALA A 89 15.83 4.68 -0.29
CA ALA A 89 16.91 5.30 -1.06
C ALA A 89 18.11 5.68 -0.17
N GLN A 90 17.85 6.27 1.00
CA GLN A 90 18.87 6.59 1.99
C GLN A 90 19.64 5.34 2.45
N GLU A 91 18.93 4.26 2.78
CA GLU A 91 19.58 3.02 3.25
C GLU A 91 20.42 2.36 2.15
N MET A 92 19.97 2.43 0.90
CA MET A 92 20.68 1.83 -0.24
C MET A 92 21.79 2.73 -0.81
N GLY A 93 21.88 3.99 -0.36
CA GLY A 93 22.79 4.99 -0.90
C GLY A 93 22.48 5.34 -2.37
N LEU A 94 21.20 5.44 -2.72
CA LEU A 94 20.73 5.67 -4.09
C LEU A 94 20.01 7.02 -4.23
N PRO A 95 20.01 7.62 -5.43
CA PRO A 95 19.12 8.75 -5.76
C PRO A 95 17.64 8.40 -5.54
N PHE A 96 16.87 9.43 -5.18
CA PHE A 96 15.44 9.33 -4.96
C PHE A 96 14.68 10.29 -5.89
N ILE A 97 13.64 9.76 -6.53
CA ILE A 97 12.67 10.51 -7.33
C ILE A 97 11.25 10.17 -6.82
N TYR A 98 10.24 10.95 -7.22
CA TYR A 98 8.86 10.56 -6.97
C TYR A 98 7.94 10.91 -8.12
N VAL A 99 6.85 10.15 -8.25
CA VAL A 99 5.84 10.35 -9.29
C VAL A 99 4.59 10.94 -8.69
N ARG A 100 4.10 12.02 -9.29
CA ARG A 100 2.94 12.78 -8.83
C ARG A 100 1.63 12.09 -9.16
N SER A 101 0.59 12.41 -8.41
CA SER A 101 -0.78 11.97 -8.69
C SER A 101 -1.45 12.77 -9.82
N SER A 102 -0.95 13.97 -10.13
CA SER A 102 -1.45 14.86 -11.18
C SER A 102 -0.35 15.76 -11.71
N ALA A 103 -0.52 16.22 -12.96
CA ALA A 103 0.42 17.14 -13.60
C ALA A 103 0.49 18.50 -12.89
N LYS A 104 1.62 19.20 -13.04
CA LYS A 104 1.79 20.61 -12.64
C LYS A 104 0.76 21.48 -13.37
N GLU A 105 0.11 22.40 -12.66
CA GLU A 105 -0.78 23.40 -13.28
C GLU A 105 0.01 24.45 -14.08
N HIS A 106 1.28 24.70 -13.71
CA HIS A 106 2.18 25.67 -14.35
C HIS A 106 3.61 25.11 -14.49
N GLY A 107 4.35 25.55 -15.51
CA GLY A 107 5.72 25.10 -15.80
C GLY A 107 5.80 23.82 -16.65
N MET A 108 6.93 23.11 -16.61
CA MET A 108 7.06 21.81 -17.29
C MET A 108 6.09 20.81 -16.65
N LYS A 109 5.17 20.25 -17.46
CA LYS A 109 4.07 19.35 -17.05
C LYS A 109 4.55 17.95 -16.65
N ASN A 110 5.74 17.84 -16.06
CA ASN A 110 6.38 16.58 -15.73
C ASN A 110 5.61 15.89 -14.59
N MET A 111 5.40 14.59 -14.74
CA MET A 111 4.81 13.74 -13.71
C MET A 111 5.84 13.25 -12.70
N VAL A 112 7.13 13.26 -13.06
CA VAL A 112 8.24 12.82 -12.21
C VAL A 112 8.99 14.04 -11.68
N GLU A 113 9.30 14.02 -10.39
CA GLU A 113 10.06 15.05 -9.68
C GLU A 113 11.36 14.44 -9.16
N GLY A 114 12.45 15.22 -9.23
CA GLY A 114 13.82 14.78 -8.97
C GLY A 114 14.70 14.87 -10.22
N ASP A 115 15.94 14.41 -10.11
CA ASP A 115 16.89 14.39 -11.22
C ASP A 115 16.86 13.03 -11.94
N LEU A 116 16.37 13.05 -13.18
CA LEU A 116 16.19 11.88 -14.06
C LEU A 116 17.33 11.72 -15.07
N SER A 117 18.47 12.41 -14.87
CA SER A 117 19.48 12.72 -15.89
C SER A 117 20.01 11.57 -16.76
N GLN A 118 19.79 10.28 -16.43
CA GLN A 118 20.35 9.17 -17.22
C GLN A 118 19.44 7.96 -17.53
N GLY A 119 18.11 8.01 -17.37
CA GLY A 119 17.25 6.91 -17.84
C GLY A 119 17.59 5.52 -17.25
N GLY A 120 18.03 5.51 -15.98
CA GLY A 120 18.48 4.31 -15.29
C GLY A 120 17.36 3.38 -14.85
N SER A 121 17.77 2.26 -14.26
CA SER A 121 16.87 1.27 -13.67
C SER A 121 16.29 1.77 -12.35
N VAL A 122 14.99 1.54 -12.15
CA VAL A 122 14.25 2.04 -10.99
C VAL A 122 13.37 0.96 -10.37
N VAL A 123 13.30 0.94 -9.04
CA VAL A 123 12.26 0.22 -8.30
C VAL A 123 11.29 1.21 -7.68
N VAL A 124 10.00 0.94 -7.86
CA VAL A 124 8.92 1.79 -7.34
C VAL A 124 8.52 1.33 -5.93
N VAL A 125 8.35 2.28 -5.01
CA VAL A 125 7.93 2.06 -3.62
C VAL A 125 6.54 2.67 -3.41
N GLU A 126 5.64 1.84 -2.90
CA GLU A 126 4.26 2.20 -2.58
C GLU A 126 3.92 1.83 -1.12
N ASP A 127 2.97 2.52 -0.49
CA ASP A 127 2.50 2.14 0.84
C ASP A 127 1.37 1.09 0.79
N LEU A 128 0.41 1.23 -0.13
CA LEU A 128 -0.74 0.35 -0.28
C LEU A 128 -1.10 0.15 -1.76
N VAL A 129 -1.18 -1.11 -2.20
CA VAL A 129 -1.76 -1.47 -3.50
C VAL A 129 -3.18 -2.00 -3.31
N SER A 130 -4.16 -1.24 -3.81
CA SER A 130 -5.57 -1.62 -3.85
C SER A 130 -5.96 -2.29 -5.18
N THR A 131 -6.45 -1.52 -6.16
CA THR A 131 -6.68 -1.98 -7.54
C THR A 131 -5.42 -1.90 -8.40
N GLY A 132 -4.39 -1.19 -7.93
CA GLY A 132 -3.14 -0.97 -8.67
C GLY A 132 -3.18 0.17 -9.68
N LYS A 133 -4.33 0.84 -9.87
CA LYS A 133 -4.49 1.89 -10.88
C LYS A 133 -3.47 3.03 -10.74
N SER A 134 -3.38 3.65 -9.56
CA SER A 134 -2.43 4.74 -9.30
C SER A 134 -0.98 4.29 -9.44
N SER A 135 -0.67 3.12 -8.89
CA SER A 135 0.68 2.57 -8.88
C SER A 135 1.16 2.24 -10.30
N LEU A 136 0.30 1.67 -11.15
CA LEU A 136 0.62 1.38 -12.56
C LEU A 136 0.67 2.65 -13.43
N GLN A 137 -0.11 3.68 -13.11
CA GLN A 137 0.03 4.99 -13.74
C GLN A 137 1.40 5.62 -13.44
N ALA A 138 1.88 5.52 -12.20
CA ALA A 138 3.20 5.99 -11.84
C ALA A 138 4.30 5.25 -12.63
N VAL A 139 4.16 3.94 -12.79
CA VAL A 139 5.07 3.11 -13.61
C VAL A 139 5.04 3.53 -15.08
N ALA A 140 3.87 3.82 -15.63
CA ALA A 140 3.74 4.30 -17.01
C ALA A 140 4.51 5.61 -17.21
N HIS A 141 4.38 6.58 -16.30
CA HIS A 141 5.10 7.85 -16.39
C HIS A 141 6.62 7.69 -16.25
N LEU A 142 7.11 6.75 -15.44
CA LEU A 142 8.54 6.45 -15.36
C LEU A 142 9.06 5.85 -16.67
N ARG A 143 8.29 4.92 -17.28
CA ARG A 143 8.62 4.33 -18.58
C ARG A 143 8.60 5.38 -19.70
N GLU A 144 7.61 6.27 -19.71
CA GLU A 144 7.52 7.41 -20.64
C GLU A 144 8.70 8.38 -20.47
N ALA A 145 9.21 8.55 -19.25
CA ALA A 145 10.41 9.31 -18.94
C ALA A 145 11.73 8.57 -19.25
N GLY A 146 11.65 7.38 -19.87
CA GLY A 146 12.82 6.61 -20.31
C GLY A 146 13.47 5.74 -19.23
N CYS A 147 12.83 5.53 -18.07
CA CYS A 147 13.38 4.65 -17.02
C CYS A 147 13.08 3.17 -17.30
N GLU A 148 14.04 2.30 -16.96
CA GLU A 148 13.79 0.86 -16.87
C GLU A 148 13.16 0.52 -15.51
N VAL A 149 11.85 0.30 -15.47
CA VAL A 149 11.16 -0.07 -14.22
C VAL A 149 11.31 -1.57 -13.96
N LYS A 150 12.22 -1.95 -13.04
CA LYS A 150 12.54 -3.34 -12.68
C LYS A 150 11.37 -4.05 -11.97
N GLY A 151 10.62 -3.30 -11.17
CA GLY A 151 9.56 -3.84 -10.34
C GLY A 151 9.00 -2.82 -9.36
N MET A 152 8.11 -3.30 -8.50
CA MET A 152 7.48 -2.50 -7.45
C MET A 152 7.46 -3.26 -6.13
N VAL A 153 7.72 -2.55 -5.04
CA VAL A 153 7.49 -3.02 -3.68
C VAL A 153 6.37 -2.23 -3.01
N SER A 154 5.58 -2.90 -2.16
CA SER A 154 4.56 -2.25 -1.34
C SER A 154 4.54 -2.77 0.09
N ILE A 155 4.10 -1.96 1.06
CA ILE A 155 3.96 -2.45 2.44
C ILE A 155 2.83 -3.48 2.50
N PHE A 156 1.69 -3.14 1.89
CA PHE A 156 0.47 -3.93 1.97
C PHE A 156 -0.23 -4.01 0.62
N THR A 157 -0.86 -5.16 0.34
CA THR A 157 -1.84 -5.28 -0.75
C THR A 157 -3.11 -5.98 -0.28
N TYR A 158 -4.26 -5.55 -0.80
CA TYR A 158 -5.50 -6.30 -0.64
C TYR A 158 -5.51 -7.60 -1.44
N GLY A 159 -4.63 -7.72 -2.45
CA GLY A 159 -4.55 -8.89 -3.32
C GLY A 159 -5.83 -9.15 -4.11
N LEU A 160 -6.49 -8.08 -4.56
CA LEU A 160 -7.68 -8.16 -5.41
C LEU A 160 -7.33 -8.80 -6.76
N LYS A 161 -8.28 -9.54 -7.33
CA LYS A 161 -8.12 -10.17 -8.65
C LYS A 161 -7.81 -9.13 -9.73
N GLU A 162 -8.54 -8.01 -9.75
CA GLU A 162 -8.33 -6.89 -10.67
C GLU A 162 -6.87 -6.37 -10.62
N SER A 163 -6.32 -6.19 -9.41
CA SER A 163 -4.93 -5.74 -9.26
C SER A 163 -3.96 -6.78 -9.82
N SER A 164 -4.16 -8.06 -9.51
CA SER A 164 -3.29 -9.13 -9.98
C SER A 164 -3.26 -9.20 -11.51
N GLU A 165 -4.42 -9.08 -12.16
CA GLU A 165 -4.56 -9.05 -13.62
C GLU A 165 -3.93 -7.78 -14.23
N ALA A 166 -4.10 -6.62 -13.60
CA ALA A 166 -3.54 -5.36 -14.08
C ALA A 166 -2.00 -5.36 -14.07
N PHE A 167 -1.39 -5.85 -12.99
CA PHE A 167 0.08 -5.97 -12.89
C PHE A 167 0.65 -7.00 -13.88
N ALA A 168 -0.04 -8.14 -14.06
CA ALA A 168 0.34 -9.13 -15.07
C ALA A 168 0.29 -8.55 -16.49
N LYS A 169 -0.78 -7.83 -16.83
CA LYS A 169 -0.93 -7.15 -18.12
C LYS A 169 0.15 -6.09 -18.34
N ALA A 170 0.53 -5.36 -17.30
CA ALA A 170 1.60 -4.36 -17.35
C ALA A 170 3.02 -4.97 -17.37
N LYS A 171 3.14 -6.30 -17.28
CA LYS A 171 4.40 -7.06 -17.17
C LYS A 171 5.28 -6.49 -16.06
N LEU A 172 4.69 -6.24 -14.89
CA LEU A 172 5.38 -5.66 -13.75
C LEU A 172 5.22 -6.56 -12.53
N ARG A 173 6.34 -6.98 -11.95
CA ARG A 173 6.36 -7.74 -10.70
C ARG A 173 6.13 -6.80 -9.51
N LEU A 174 5.05 -7.06 -8.77
CA LEU A 174 4.78 -6.46 -7.46
C LEU A 174 5.20 -7.43 -6.35
N TYR A 175 6.03 -6.97 -5.43
CA TYR A 175 6.30 -7.66 -4.17
C TYR A 175 5.66 -6.88 -3.00
N ALA A 176 4.80 -7.52 -2.22
CA ALA A 176 4.20 -6.89 -1.05
C ALA A 176 4.83 -7.49 0.21
N LEU A 177 5.25 -6.62 1.15
CA LEU A 177 5.86 -7.08 2.41
C LEU A 177 4.86 -7.86 3.28
N THR A 178 3.57 -7.54 3.17
CA THR A 178 2.48 -8.36 3.70
C THR A 178 1.22 -8.17 2.85
N ASP A 179 0.22 -9.02 3.04
CA ASP A 179 -1.04 -8.95 2.31
C ASP A 179 -2.25 -9.19 3.21
N TYR A 180 -3.44 -9.07 2.62
CA TYR A 180 -4.69 -9.27 3.33
C TYR A 180 -4.83 -10.66 3.96
N ASN A 181 -4.38 -11.74 3.32
CA ASN A 181 -4.53 -13.09 3.85
C ASN A 181 -3.60 -13.32 5.05
N ILE A 182 -2.36 -12.82 4.96
CA ILE A 182 -1.39 -12.85 6.05
C ILE A 182 -1.91 -12.00 7.23
N LEU A 183 -2.48 -10.84 6.94
CA LEU A 183 -3.13 -10.00 7.95
C LEU A 183 -4.30 -10.71 8.63
N LEU A 184 -5.18 -11.40 7.90
CA LEU A 184 -6.26 -12.17 8.52
C LEU A 184 -5.73 -13.29 9.42
N THR A 185 -4.65 -13.96 8.98
CA THR A 185 -3.99 -15.01 9.76
C THR A 185 -3.46 -14.44 11.08
N GLN A 186 -2.77 -13.30 11.02
CA GLN A 186 -2.27 -12.61 12.21
C GLN A 186 -3.40 -12.07 13.09
N ALA A 187 -4.47 -11.53 12.50
CA ALA A 187 -5.62 -11.00 13.24
C ALA A 187 -6.36 -12.09 14.05
N ILE A 188 -6.39 -13.33 13.55
CA ILE A 188 -6.91 -14.49 14.30
C ILE A 188 -5.96 -14.85 15.45
N ALA A 189 -4.65 -14.92 15.18
CA ALA A 189 -3.65 -15.22 16.20
C ALA A 189 -3.70 -14.22 17.37
N ASP A 190 -3.90 -12.94 17.06
CA ASP A 190 -4.03 -11.85 18.05
C ASP A 190 -5.43 -11.73 18.66
N ARG A 191 -6.38 -12.60 18.27
CA ARG A 191 -7.81 -12.55 18.66
C ARG A 191 -8.47 -11.19 18.35
N TYR A 192 -7.97 -10.49 17.34
CA TYR A 192 -8.55 -9.23 16.84
C TYR A 192 -9.87 -9.49 16.11
N ILE A 193 -9.97 -10.62 15.40
CA ILE A 193 -11.20 -11.14 14.80
C ILE A 193 -11.42 -12.59 15.25
N SER A 194 -12.63 -13.12 15.03
CA SER A 194 -12.94 -14.53 15.25
C SER A 194 -12.93 -15.32 13.94
N GLU A 195 -12.79 -16.65 14.04
CA GLU A 195 -12.94 -17.58 12.90
C GLU A 195 -14.27 -17.40 12.15
N LYS A 196 -15.32 -17.00 12.86
CA LYS A 196 -16.65 -16.72 12.28
C LYS A 196 -16.65 -15.49 11.37
N ASP A 197 -15.76 -14.53 11.62
CA ASP A 197 -15.64 -13.30 10.82
C ASP A 197 -14.88 -13.56 9.51
N LEU A 198 -14.03 -14.60 9.45
CA LEU A 198 -13.18 -14.90 8.29
C LEU A 198 -13.98 -15.14 7.01
N ALA A 199 -15.11 -15.85 7.09
CA ALA A 199 -15.93 -16.14 5.91
C ALA A 199 -16.40 -14.85 5.23
N SER A 200 -16.87 -13.88 6.02
CA SER A 200 -17.29 -12.56 5.52
C SER A 200 -16.12 -11.75 4.98
N LEU A 201 -14.99 -11.75 5.69
CA LEU A 201 -13.77 -11.02 5.30
C LEU A 201 -13.14 -11.56 4.01
N ARG A 202 -13.18 -12.88 3.79
CA ARG A 202 -12.73 -13.54 2.54
C ARG A 202 -13.67 -13.22 1.40
N SER A 203 -14.99 -13.34 1.62
CA SER A 203 -16.00 -12.98 0.62
C SER A 203 -15.86 -11.54 0.15
N TRP A 204 -15.56 -10.60 1.06
CA TRP A 204 -15.29 -9.21 0.66
C TRP A 204 -14.09 -9.08 -0.27
N ARG A 205 -13.00 -9.81 -0.04
CA ARG A 205 -11.81 -9.74 -0.92
C ARG A 205 -12.12 -10.28 -2.31
N GLU A 206 -12.91 -11.35 -2.40
CA GLU A 206 -13.26 -12.00 -3.68
C GLU A 206 -14.17 -11.12 -4.54
N ASP A 207 -15.20 -10.52 -3.95
CA ASP A 207 -16.12 -9.62 -4.65
C ASP A 207 -16.53 -8.45 -3.74
N PRO A 208 -15.69 -7.39 -3.62
CA PRO A 208 -15.98 -6.24 -2.77
C PRO A 208 -17.29 -5.53 -3.16
N ALA A 209 -17.69 -5.60 -4.43
CA ALA A 209 -18.88 -4.94 -4.94
C ALA A 209 -20.17 -5.64 -4.48
N LYS A 210 -20.16 -6.98 -4.43
CA LYS A 210 -21.33 -7.78 -3.99
C LYS A 210 -21.35 -8.11 -2.50
N TRP A 211 -20.37 -7.63 -1.72
CA TRP A 211 -20.29 -7.96 -0.30
C TRP A 211 -21.48 -7.38 0.50
N PRO A 212 -22.20 -8.15 1.33
CA PRO A 212 -23.50 -7.76 1.89
C PRO A 212 -23.54 -6.44 2.67
N GLY A 213 -22.42 -5.98 3.23
CA GLY A 213 -22.35 -4.68 3.90
C GLY A 213 -22.54 -3.49 2.96
N THR A 214 -22.39 -3.65 1.64
CA THR A 214 -22.66 -2.59 0.65
C THR A 214 -24.15 -2.25 0.55
N ALA A 215 -25.05 -3.22 0.76
CA ALA A 215 -26.50 -3.02 0.65
C ALA A 215 -27.07 -2.20 1.82
N ALA A 216 -26.51 -2.32 3.03
CA ALA A 216 -26.96 -1.56 4.20
C ALA A 216 -26.62 -0.05 4.12
N ALA A 217 -25.55 0.31 3.41
CA ALA A 217 -25.16 1.71 3.21
C ALA A 217 -26.02 2.42 2.15
N ALA A 218 -26.52 1.70 1.15
CA ALA A 218 -27.39 2.26 0.10
C ALA A 218 -28.79 2.65 0.61
N ALA A 219 -29.28 2.01 1.68
CA ALA A 219 -30.59 2.28 2.28
C ALA A 219 -30.58 3.48 3.25
N ASN A 220 -29.43 3.82 3.84
CA ASN A 220 -29.29 4.91 4.81
C ASN A 220 -28.52 6.07 4.19
N GLY A 221 -29.20 6.90 3.38
CA GLY A 221 -28.68 8.12 2.73
C GLY A 221 -28.21 9.22 3.70
N THR A 222 -27.36 8.90 4.67
CA THR A 222 -26.72 9.81 5.59
C THR A 222 -25.39 10.25 5.00
N LYS A 223 -25.27 11.56 4.72
CA LYS A 223 -24.01 12.22 4.39
C LYS A 223 -22.94 11.78 5.40
N ALA A 224 -21.79 11.36 4.88
CA ALA A 224 -20.64 10.95 5.68
C ALA A 224 -20.32 11.99 6.76
N PRO A 225 -20.06 11.58 8.02
CA PRO A 225 -19.33 12.46 8.92
C PRO A 225 -17.93 12.64 8.32
N LYS A 226 -17.57 13.89 7.99
CA LYS A 226 -16.18 14.23 7.68
C LYS A 226 -15.33 13.77 8.87
N ALA A 227 -14.37 12.88 8.63
CA ALA A 227 -13.33 12.57 9.60
C ALA A 227 -12.64 13.89 9.96
N THR A 228 -13.01 14.44 11.11
CA THR A 228 -12.39 15.65 11.65
C THR A 228 -11.13 15.16 12.36
N PRO A 229 -9.94 15.72 12.07
CA PRO A 229 -8.76 15.40 12.85
C PRO A 229 -9.03 15.82 14.29
N GLU A 230 -8.93 14.88 15.24
CA GLU A 230 -8.94 15.19 16.67
C GLU A 230 -7.86 16.25 16.92
N LYS A 231 -8.27 17.40 17.46
CA LYS A 231 -7.34 18.43 17.90
C LYS A 231 -6.47 17.82 19.00
N PRO A 232 -5.14 18.03 18.98
CA PRO A 232 -4.31 17.62 20.10
C PRO A 232 -4.75 18.39 21.35
N ASN A 233 -5.01 17.65 22.43
CA ASN A 233 -5.21 18.25 23.75
C ASN A 233 -3.96 19.07 24.09
N LYS A 234 -4.20 20.32 24.53
CA LYS A 234 -3.19 21.19 25.15
C LYS A 234 -2.72 20.61 26.47
#